data_AF-A0AAU4M875-F1
#
_entry.id   AF-A0AAU4M875-F1
#
_cell.length_a   1.000
_cell.length_b   1.000
_cell.length_c   1.000
_cell.angle_alpha   90.00
_cell.angle_beta   90.00
_cell.angle_gamma   90.00
#
_symmetry.space_group_name_H-M   'P 1'
#
loop_
_entity.id
_entity.type
_entity.pdbx_description
1 polymer ?
#
loop_
_entity_poly.entity_id
_entity_poly.type
_entity_poly.pdbx_seq_one_letter_code
_entity_poly.pdbx_strand_id
1 'polypeptide(L)'
;MWRESRPSDHVCVNPSTRTYTRTENENAVYGYADPTGLPANGTSARWDGQLHVWGSGFTGNGAVAIWGYYPDTHAYVQGSVPVRADGSGYLDKLVTRNSTPLSYRSMYVLTVDPYTGLVRNAGSVAAANFL
;
A
#
# COMPACT_ATOMS: atom_id res chain seq x y z
N MET A 1 23.53 -23.70 -1.12
CA MET A 1 23.00 -23.42 0.23
C MET A 1 23.19 -21.94 0.52
N TRP A 2 22.11 -21.18 0.75
CA TRP A 2 22.20 -19.85 1.38
C TRP A 2 22.10 -20.04 2.89
N ARG A 3 22.94 -19.35 3.67
CA ARG A 3 22.88 -19.33 5.13
C ARG A 3 22.05 -18.12 5.57
N GLU A 4 21.24 -18.27 6.61
CA GLU A 4 20.54 -17.13 7.22
C GLU A 4 21.53 -16.09 7.76
N SER A 5 21.15 -14.82 7.58
CA SER A 5 21.86 -13.66 8.14
C SER A 5 21.83 -13.73 9.66
N ARG A 6 22.97 -13.45 10.31
CA ARG A 6 23.10 -13.37 11.77
C ARG A 6 23.33 -11.93 12.20
N PRO A 7 23.04 -11.54 13.44
CA PRO A 7 23.26 -10.16 13.93
C PRO A 7 24.70 -9.64 13.77
N SER A 8 25.68 -10.55 13.65
CA SER A 8 27.09 -10.23 13.39
C SER A 8 27.45 -10.05 11.91
N ASP A 9 26.54 -10.33 10.96
CA ASP A 9 26.74 -10.09 9.54
C ASP A 9 26.54 -8.59 9.25
N HIS A 10 27.56 -7.80 9.54
CA HIS A 10 27.59 -6.38 9.24
C HIS A 10 28.04 -6.13 7.80
N VAL A 11 27.16 -6.37 6.83
CA VAL A 11 27.31 -5.75 5.51
C VAL A 11 26.55 -4.44 5.52
N CYS A 12 27.29 -3.33 5.51
CA CYS A 12 26.70 -2.02 5.38
C CYS A 12 26.08 -1.88 3.98
N VAL A 13 24.75 -1.88 3.92
CA VAL A 13 24.02 -1.52 2.70
C VAL A 13 24.11 -0.01 2.52
N ASN A 14 24.58 0.45 1.36
CA ASN A 14 24.64 1.87 1.04
C ASN A 14 23.24 2.51 1.23
N PRO A 15 23.13 3.65 1.93
CA PRO A 15 21.86 4.36 2.05
C PRO A 15 21.13 4.59 0.72
N SER A 16 21.85 4.83 -0.37
CA SER A 16 21.23 4.98 -1.70
C SER A 16 20.50 3.72 -2.16
N THR A 17 21.10 2.54 -1.94
CA THR A 17 20.47 1.24 -2.24
C THR A 17 19.22 1.05 -1.41
N ARG A 18 19.21 1.45 -0.13
CA ARG A 18 18.02 1.33 0.72
C ARG A 18 16.86 2.20 0.22
N THR A 19 17.17 3.42 -0.25
CA THR A 19 16.16 4.30 -0.86
C THR A 19 15.64 3.71 -2.15
N TYR A 20 16.53 3.20 -3.01
CA TYR A 20 16.14 2.59 -4.27
C TYR A 20 15.23 1.38 -4.07
N THR A 21 15.59 0.45 -3.17
CA THR A 21 14.76 -0.71 -2.83
C THR A 21 13.40 -0.28 -2.26
N ARG A 22 13.34 0.80 -1.47
CA ARG A 22 12.06 1.33 -0.96
C ARG A 22 11.16 1.80 -2.10
N THR A 23 11.71 2.52 -3.08
CA THR A 23 10.96 2.99 -4.25
C THR A 23 10.51 1.81 -5.14
N GLU A 24 11.33 0.77 -5.29
CA GLU A 24 10.91 -0.45 -6.00
C GLU A 24 9.75 -1.14 -5.25
N ASN A 25 9.85 -1.26 -3.93
CA ASN A 25 8.80 -1.83 -3.10
C ASN A 25 7.49 -1.03 -3.17
N GLU A 26 7.54 0.31 -3.21
CA GLU A 26 6.36 1.16 -3.40
C GLU A 26 5.58 0.83 -4.69
N ASN A 27 6.31 0.37 -5.72
CA ASN A 27 5.79 0.00 -7.03
C ASN A 27 5.50 -1.50 -7.18
N ALA A 28 5.62 -2.30 -6.11
CA ALA A 28 5.43 -3.75 -6.15
C ALA A 28 4.05 -4.19 -6.66
N VAL A 29 3.05 -3.30 -6.61
CA VAL A 29 1.70 -3.53 -7.17
C VAL A 29 1.72 -3.93 -8.64
N TYR A 30 2.66 -3.39 -9.43
CA TYR A 30 2.76 -3.69 -10.86
C TYR A 30 3.18 -5.14 -11.15
N GLY A 31 3.72 -5.85 -10.15
CA GLY A 31 4.05 -7.28 -10.27
C GLY A 31 2.82 -8.20 -10.25
N TYR A 32 1.64 -7.70 -9.91
CA TYR A 32 0.42 -8.50 -9.84
C TYR A 32 -0.42 -8.33 -11.10
N ALA A 33 -0.66 -9.45 -11.80
CA ALA A 33 -1.55 -9.46 -12.97
C ALA A 33 -3.01 -9.16 -12.58
N ASP A 34 -3.45 -9.71 -11.44
CA ASP A 34 -4.74 -9.45 -10.83
C ASP A 34 -4.58 -9.37 -9.29
N PRO A 35 -4.64 -8.17 -8.71
CA PRO A 35 -4.48 -7.97 -7.27
C PRO A 35 -5.79 -8.19 -6.50
N THR A 36 -6.91 -8.48 -7.16
CA THR A 36 -8.21 -8.65 -6.48
C THR A 36 -8.25 -9.89 -5.60
N GLY A 37 -7.48 -10.93 -5.94
CA GLY A 37 -7.34 -12.15 -5.15
C GLY A 37 -6.33 -12.06 -4.01
N LEU A 38 -5.63 -10.93 -3.83
CA LEU A 38 -4.68 -10.79 -2.74
C LEU A 38 -5.40 -10.83 -1.39
N PRO A 39 -4.81 -11.45 -0.35
CA PRO A 39 -5.38 -11.43 0.97
C PRO A 39 -5.32 -10.01 1.56
N ALA A 40 -6.33 -9.67 2.35
CA ALA A 40 -6.37 -8.40 3.07
C ALA A 40 -5.32 -8.30 4.18
N ASN A 41 -4.96 -9.43 4.81
CA ASN A 41 -3.92 -9.49 5.86
C ASN A 41 -4.03 -8.36 6.90
N GLY A 42 -5.25 -8.10 7.38
CA GLY A 42 -5.54 -7.12 8.42
C GLY A 42 -5.68 -5.68 7.93
N THR A 43 -5.76 -5.43 6.62
CA THR A 43 -6.07 -4.10 6.07
C THR A 43 -7.48 -4.06 5.52
N SER A 44 -8.09 -2.88 5.54
CA SER A 44 -9.46 -2.68 5.10
C SER A 44 -9.67 -1.25 4.64
N ALA A 45 -10.58 -1.07 3.69
CA ALA A 45 -10.93 0.22 3.13
C ALA A 45 -12.46 0.37 3.07
N ARG A 46 -12.92 1.60 3.26
CA ARG A 46 -14.34 1.95 3.18
C ARG A 46 -14.51 3.28 2.46
N TRP A 47 -15.64 3.42 1.79
CA TRP A 47 -16.09 4.67 1.20
C TRP A 47 -17.35 5.19 1.89
N ASP A 48 -17.24 6.33 2.57
CA ASP A 48 -18.36 7.03 3.23
C ASP A 48 -18.55 8.45 2.69
N GLY A 49 -18.26 8.64 1.41
CA GLY A 49 -18.04 9.98 0.86
C GLY A 49 -16.64 10.52 1.18
N GLN A 50 -15.75 9.71 1.74
CA GLN A 50 -14.30 9.84 1.67
C GLN A 50 -13.72 8.42 1.73
N LEU A 51 -12.53 8.22 1.18
CA LEU A 51 -11.82 6.96 1.31
C LEU A 51 -11.12 6.91 2.67
N HIS A 52 -11.53 5.94 3.48
CA HIS A 52 -10.91 5.63 4.75
C HIS A 52 -10.20 4.28 4.63
N VAL A 53 -8.92 4.23 4.98
CA VAL A 53 -8.11 3.00 5.00
C VAL A 53 -7.57 2.79 6.40
N TRP A 54 -7.72 1.58 6.92
CA TRP A 54 -7.19 1.17 8.21
C TRP A 54 -6.59 -0.22 8.17
N GLY A 55 -5.77 -0.55 9.16
CA GLY A 55 -5.21 -1.88 9.33
C GLY A 55 -3.94 -1.91 10.15
N SER A 56 -3.44 -3.11 10.43
CA SER A 56 -2.25 -3.33 11.25
C SER A 56 -1.17 -4.12 10.51
N GLY A 57 0.00 -4.26 11.14
CA GLY A 57 1.10 -5.07 10.63
C GLY A 57 1.95 -4.34 9.58
N PHE A 58 1.88 -3.01 9.52
CA PHE A 58 2.84 -2.20 8.79
C PHE A 58 4.10 -1.98 9.64
N THR A 59 5.18 -1.55 8.99
CA THR A 59 6.38 -1.08 9.69
C THR A 59 6.02 0.12 10.56
N GLY A 60 6.35 0.06 11.86
CA GLY A 60 6.06 1.14 12.81
C GLY A 60 6.70 2.47 12.39
N ASN A 61 5.92 3.56 12.43
CA ASN A 61 6.25 4.88 11.88
C ASN A 61 6.61 4.90 10.37
N GLY A 62 6.42 3.78 9.68
CA GLY A 62 6.71 3.60 8.27
C GLY A 62 5.66 4.27 7.38
N ALA A 63 6.10 4.61 6.17
CA ALA A 63 5.20 5.00 5.10
C ALA A 63 4.36 3.78 4.65
N VAL A 64 3.14 4.04 4.21
CA VAL A 64 2.25 3.08 3.56
C VAL A 64 1.76 3.73 2.28
N ALA A 65 2.13 3.16 1.13
CA ALA A 65 1.64 3.63 -0.15
C ALA A 65 0.25 3.05 -0.40
N ILE A 66 -0.67 3.90 -0.87
CA ILE A 66 -2.04 3.52 -1.19
C ILE A 66 -2.20 3.56 -2.70
N TRP A 67 -2.80 2.51 -3.24
CA TRP A 67 -3.06 2.36 -4.67
C TRP A 67 -4.53 1.99 -4.91
N GLY A 68 -5.05 2.40 -6.05
CA GLY A 68 -6.31 1.91 -6.61
C GLY A 68 -6.06 1.05 -7.82
N TYR A 69 -6.77 -0.07 -7.91
CA TYR A 69 -6.79 -0.95 -9.07
C TYR A 69 -8.20 -1.02 -9.66
N TYR A 70 -8.28 -0.78 -10.97
CA TYR A 70 -9.52 -0.81 -11.75
C TYR A 70 -9.59 -2.12 -12.55
N PRO A 71 -10.42 -3.09 -12.15
CA PRO A 71 -10.42 -4.44 -12.74
C PRO A 71 -10.91 -4.48 -14.20
N ASP A 72 -11.72 -3.50 -14.59
CA ASP A 72 -12.26 -3.37 -15.94
C ASP A 72 -11.22 -2.90 -16.96
N THR A 73 -10.32 -2.01 -16.54
CA THR A 73 -9.27 -1.44 -17.40
C THR A 73 -7.88 -1.97 -17.10
N HIS A 74 -7.73 -2.77 -16.04
CA HIS A 74 -6.46 -3.23 -15.48
C HIS A 74 -5.50 -2.06 -15.15
N ALA A 75 -6.06 -0.89 -14.82
CA ALA A 75 -5.30 0.31 -14.54
C ALA A 75 -4.97 0.42 -13.04
N TYR A 76 -3.76 0.90 -12.76
CA TYR A 76 -3.30 1.24 -11.41
C TYR A 76 -3.19 2.75 -11.26
N VAL A 77 -3.65 3.28 -10.13
CA VAL A 77 -3.53 4.69 -9.77
C VAL A 77 -2.92 4.79 -8.39
N GLN A 78 -1.81 5.51 -8.26
CA GLN A 78 -1.16 5.75 -6.97
C GLN A 78 -1.80 6.93 -6.25
N GLY A 79 -1.89 6.87 -4.92
CA GLY A 79 -2.05 8.06 -4.11
C GLY A 79 -0.78 8.90 -4.10
N SER A 80 -0.92 10.18 -4.41
CA SER A 80 0.17 11.16 -4.51
C SER A 80 0.94 11.36 -3.20
N VAL A 81 0.36 11.04 -2.03
CA VAL A 81 1.07 11.10 -0.76
C VAL A 81 0.94 9.78 0.04
N PRO A 82 2.06 9.09 0.33
CA PRO A 82 2.02 7.94 1.23
C PRO A 82 1.62 8.38 2.64
N VAL A 83 0.69 7.65 3.22
CA VAL A 83 0.27 7.85 4.62
C VAL A 83 1.27 7.17 5.55
N ARG A 84 1.20 7.45 6.86
CA ARG A 84 2.10 6.82 7.84
C ARG A 84 1.32 6.02 8.87
N ALA A 85 1.81 4.82 9.16
CA ALA A 85 1.41 4.04 10.31
C ALA A 85 1.97 4.67 11.60
N ASP A 86 1.33 4.41 12.73
CA ASP A 86 1.83 4.80 14.05
C ASP A 86 3.03 3.94 14.50
N GLY A 87 3.54 4.18 15.71
CA GLY A 87 4.69 3.45 16.25
C GLY A 87 4.46 1.94 16.41
N SER A 88 3.21 1.49 16.46
CA SER A 88 2.84 0.07 16.56
C SER A 88 2.66 -0.59 15.19
N GLY A 89 2.70 0.18 14.10
CA GLY A 89 2.41 -0.33 12.76
C GLY A 89 0.92 -0.39 12.43
N TYR A 90 0.11 0.36 13.18
CA TYR A 90 -1.31 0.53 12.91
C TYR A 90 -1.56 1.78 12.05
N LEU A 91 -2.45 1.65 11.09
CA LEU A 91 -2.88 2.69 10.16
C LEU A 91 -4.37 2.93 10.35
N ASP A 92 -4.75 4.19 10.40
CA ASP A 92 -6.13 4.66 10.39
C ASP A 92 -6.12 6.07 9.79
N LYS A 93 -6.43 6.17 8.49
CA LYS A 93 -6.24 7.40 7.71
C LYS A 93 -7.32 7.62 6.66
N LEU A 94 -7.74 8.87 6.54
CA LEU A 94 -8.45 9.39 5.39
C LEU A 94 -7.46 9.65 4.26
N VAL A 95 -7.76 9.12 3.06
CA VAL A 95 -6.83 9.10 1.91
C VAL A 95 -7.30 9.97 0.74
N THR A 96 -8.56 10.42 0.73
CA THR A 96 -9.09 11.33 -0.30
C THR A 96 -9.52 12.66 0.29
N ARG A 97 -9.45 13.74 -0.50
CA ARG A 97 -10.01 15.06 -0.15
C ARG A 97 -11.46 15.23 -0.59
N ASN A 98 -11.86 14.58 -1.68
CA ASN A 98 -13.17 14.79 -2.30
C ASN A 98 -14.20 13.75 -1.88
N SER A 99 -15.45 14.19 -1.85
CA SER A 99 -16.60 13.37 -1.45
C SER A 99 -17.45 12.81 -2.57
N THR A 100 -17.15 13.20 -3.81
CA THR A 100 -17.80 12.68 -4.99
C THR A 100 -16.99 11.54 -5.59
N PRO A 101 -17.56 10.34 -5.74
CA PRO A 101 -16.90 9.28 -6.50
C PRO A 101 -16.75 9.71 -7.95
N LEU A 102 -15.66 9.29 -8.60
CA LEU A 102 -15.35 9.68 -9.99
C LEU A 102 -16.31 9.05 -11.00
N SER A 103 -16.96 7.96 -10.62
CA SER A 103 -17.91 7.22 -11.44
C SER A 103 -18.73 6.25 -10.57
N TYR A 104 -19.69 5.54 -11.18
CA TYR A 104 -20.37 4.40 -10.57
C TYR A 104 -19.52 3.11 -10.56
N ARG A 105 -18.23 3.18 -10.91
CA ARG A 105 -17.32 2.03 -10.91
C ARG A 105 -16.77 1.79 -9.52
N SER A 106 -16.37 0.55 -9.27
CA SER A 106 -15.62 0.18 -8.08
C SER A 106 -14.13 0.04 -8.40
N MET A 107 -13.29 0.35 -7.43
CA MET A 107 -11.85 0.10 -7.47
C MET A 107 -11.46 -0.76 -6.26
N TYR A 108 -10.38 -1.53 -6.40
CA TYR A 108 -9.75 -2.22 -5.28
C TYR A 108 -8.67 -1.35 -4.67
N VAL A 109 -8.68 -1.22 -3.36
CA VAL A 109 -7.66 -0.46 -2.63
C VAL A 109 -6.55 -1.40 -2.22
N LEU A 110 -5.33 -1.09 -2.66
CA LEU A 110 -4.15 -1.84 -2.28
C LEU A 110 -3.29 -1.00 -1.33
N THR A 111 -2.78 -1.64 -0.29
CA THR A 111 -1.83 -1.02 0.63
C THR A 111 -0.47 -1.69 0.47
N VAL A 112 0.58 -0.88 0.38
CA VAL A 112 1.95 -1.35 0.21
C VAL A 112 2.80 -0.84 1.36
N ASP A 113 3.53 -1.73 2.04
CA ASP A 113 4.60 -1.34 2.96
C ASP A 113 5.94 -1.27 2.20
N PRO A 114 6.50 -0.08 1.96
CA PRO A 114 7.76 0.09 1.23
C PRO A 114 8.98 -0.52 1.92
N TYR A 115 8.92 -0.75 3.22
CA TYR A 115 10.02 -1.31 3.99
C TYR A 115 10.09 -2.84 3.86
N THR A 116 8.96 -3.48 3.60
CA THR A 116 8.88 -4.94 3.49
C THR A 116 8.48 -5.44 2.10
N GLY A 117 7.97 -4.55 1.22
CA GLY A 117 7.41 -4.91 -0.09
C GLY A 117 6.07 -5.65 -0.02
N LEU A 118 5.41 -5.66 1.15
CA LEU A 118 4.15 -6.38 1.32
C LEU A 118 3.00 -5.59 0.68
N VAL A 119 2.33 -6.21 -0.28
CA VAL A 119 1.10 -5.71 -0.92
C VAL A 119 -0.11 -6.45 -0.36
N ARG A 120 -1.17 -5.72 -0.02
CA ARG A 120 -2.41 -6.26 0.55
C ARG A 120 -3.62 -5.62 -0.12
N ASN A 121 -4.69 -6.40 -0.28
CA ASN A 121 -5.95 -5.89 -0.82
C ASN A 121 -6.89 -5.50 0.33
N ALA A 122 -7.02 -4.19 0.56
CA ALA A 122 -7.88 -3.62 1.59
C ALA A 122 -9.38 -3.67 1.21
N GLY A 123 -9.72 -4.17 0.02
CA GLY A 123 -11.10 -4.39 -0.42
C GLY A 123 -11.55 -3.43 -1.51
N SER A 124 -12.82 -3.60 -1.90
CA SER A 124 -13.44 -2.84 -2.99
C SER A 124 -14.23 -1.65 -2.46
N VAL A 125 -14.06 -0.49 -3.09
CA VAL A 125 -14.70 0.78 -2.76
C VAL A 125 -15.18 1.49 -4.03
N ALA A 126 -15.99 2.53 -3.88
CA ALA A 126 -16.32 3.40 -5.01
C ALA A 126 -15.06 4.09 -5.58
N ALA A 127 -14.99 4.23 -6.90
CA ALA A 127 -13.88 4.88 -7.58
C ALA A 127 -13.66 6.32 -7.10
N ALA A 128 -12.43 6.69 -6.76
CA ALA A 128 -12.07 8.00 -6.22
C ALA A 128 -10.71 8.49 -6.73
N ASN A 129 -10.50 9.82 -6.72
CA ASN A 129 -9.17 10.41 -6.96
C ASN A 129 -8.41 10.40 -5.64
N PHE A 130 -7.25 9.73 -5.61
CA PHE A 130 -6.35 9.78 -4.47
C PHE A 130 -5.72 11.16 -4.31
N LEU A 131 -5.33 11.50 -3.09
CA LEU A 131 -4.61 12.74 -2.75
C LEU A 131 -3.23 12.78 -3.35
#